data_AF-M0NJ07-F1
#
_entry.id   AF-M0NJ07-F1
#
_cell.length_a   1.000
_cell.length_b   1.000
_cell.length_c   1.000
_cell.angle_alpha   90.00
_cell.angle_beta   90.00
_cell.angle_gamma   90.00
#
_symmetry.space_group_name_H-M   'P 1'
#
loop_
_entity.id
_entity.type
_entity.pdbx_description
1 polymer ?
#
loop_
_entity_poly.entity_id
_entity_poly.type
_entity_poly.pdbx_seq_one_letter_code
_entity_poly.pdbx_strand_id
1 'polypeptide(L)'
;MYDRTSLAGLGSDVRIVSTTWFRHDDHTSVEQFVCSLPLAYAIFDAEDRYTGPTRYEMSTLFRVFVLKELHGWEYETALVDYLENRPVLCEQLGFETIPDQSTLWRSWHERFSADLRETVETGSLNA
;
A
#
# COMPACT_ATOMS: atom_id res chain seq x y z
N MET A 1 -5.32 -1.58 -25.40
CA MET A 1 -4.35 -2.25 -24.53
C MET A 1 -4.20 -1.39 -23.29
N TYR A 2 -4.44 -1.94 -22.11
CA TYR A 2 -4.13 -1.23 -20.86
C TYR A 2 -2.61 -1.15 -20.72
N ASP A 3 -2.10 0.05 -20.49
CA ASP A 3 -0.71 0.22 -20.09
C ASP A 3 -0.56 -0.30 -18.65
N ARG A 4 -0.02 -1.51 -18.51
CA ARG A 4 0.18 -2.16 -17.20
C ARG A 4 1.22 -1.44 -16.36
N THR A 5 2.08 -0.62 -16.96
CA THR A 5 3.04 0.19 -16.20
C THR A 5 2.44 1.51 -15.72
N SER A 6 1.22 1.84 -16.16
CA SER A 6 0.51 3.02 -15.70
C SER A 6 -0.15 2.79 -14.34
N LEU A 7 -0.32 3.88 -13.61
CA LEU A 7 -1.04 3.91 -12.34
C LEU A 7 -2.50 3.42 -12.46
N ALA A 8 -3.16 3.70 -13.58
CA ALA A 8 -4.49 3.17 -13.88
C ALA A 8 -4.50 1.63 -14.03
N GLY A 9 -3.42 1.07 -14.58
CA GLY A 9 -3.19 -0.38 -14.62
C GLY A 9 -3.04 -0.95 -13.22
N LEU A 10 -2.22 -0.31 -12.38
CA LEU A 10 -2.01 -0.70 -10.98
C LEU A 10 -3.33 -0.68 -10.18
N GLY A 11 -4.10 0.40 -10.27
CA GLY A 11 -5.40 0.50 -9.59
C GLY A 11 -6.40 -0.58 -10.05
N SER A 12 -6.42 -0.89 -11.35
CA SER A 12 -7.24 -1.99 -11.87
C SER A 12 -6.80 -3.34 -11.33
N ASP A 13 -5.49 -3.60 -11.25
CA ASP A 13 -4.96 -4.86 -10.75
C ASP A 13 -5.25 -5.02 -9.25
N VAL A 14 -5.03 -3.98 -8.44
CA VAL A 14 -5.40 -3.97 -7.01
C VAL A 14 -6.88 -4.35 -6.83
N ARG A 15 -7.76 -3.72 -7.60
CA ARG A 15 -9.20 -3.99 -7.56
C ARG A 15 -9.55 -5.42 -8.01
N ILE A 16 -8.90 -5.94 -9.04
CA ILE A 16 -9.16 -7.32 -9.53
C ILE A 16 -8.70 -8.34 -8.49
N VAL A 17 -7.50 -8.15 -7.93
CA VAL A 17 -6.97 -9.04 -6.89
C VAL A 17 -7.84 -8.97 -5.65
N SER A 18 -8.29 -7.78 -5.22
CA SER A 18 -9.14 -7.64 -4.03
C SER A 18 -10.47 -8.36 -4.21
N THR A 19 -11.15 -8.08 -5.32
CA THR A 19 -12.43 -8.72 -5.68
C THR A 19 -12.30 -10.24 -5.75
N THR A 20 -11.17 -10.76 -6.23
CA THR A 20 -10.96 -12.21 -6.36
C THR A 20 -10.62 -12.83 -5.00
N TRP A 21 -9.79 -12.15 -4.21
CA TRP A 21 -9.33 -12.60 -2.89
C TRP A 21 -10.51 -12.74 -1.92
N PHE A 22 -11.24 -11.65 -1.68
CA PHE A 22 -12.31 -11.64 -0.66
C PHE A 22 -13.59 -12.38 -1.07
N ARG A 23 -13.70 -12.83 -2.32
CA ARG A 23 -14.79 -13.71 -2.77
C ARG A 23 -14.59 -15.18 -2.40
N HIS A 24 -13.37 -15.58 -2.07
CA HIS A 24 -13.06 -16.96 -1.74
C HIS A 24 -13.09 -17.16 -0.22
N ASP A 25 -13.85 -18.15 0.26
CA ASP A 25 -14.10 -18.35 1.70
C ASP A 25 -12.82 -18.56 2.52
N ASP A 26 -11.75 -19.06 1.90
CA ASP A 26 -10.44 -19.28 2.53
C ASP A 26 -9.53 -18.04 2.58
N HIS A 27 -9.90 -16.94 1.92
CA HIS A 27 -9.05 -15.75 1.71
C HIS A 27 -9.64 -14.49 2.37
N THR A 28 -9.65 -14.50 3.71
CA THR A 28 -10.20 -13.39 4.53
C THR A 28 -9.12 -12.47 5.14
N SER A 29 -7.84 -12.84 5.07
CA SER A 29 -6.76 -12.03 5.66
C SER A 29 -6.38 -10.85 4.76
N VAL A 30 -6.54 -9.65 5.30
CA VAL A 30 -6.09 -8.38 4.69
C VAL A 30 -4.56 -8.35 4.59
N GLU A 31 -3.84 -8.89 5.59
CA GLU A 31 -2.38 -8.95 5.57
C GLU A 31 -1.85 -9.75 4.37
N GLN A 32 -2.39 -10.95 4.17
CA GLN A 32 -1.98 -11.79 3.05
C GLN A 32 -2.34 -11.16 1.71
N PHE A 33 -3.49 -10.49 1.63
CA PHE A 33 -3.88 -9.73 0.45
C PHE A 33 -2.83 -8.67 0.09
N VAL A 34 -2.45 -7.78 1.02
CA VAL A 34 -1.50 -6.70 0.72
C VAL A 34 -0.11 -7.23 0.36
N CYS A 35 0.31 -8.35 0.96
CA CYS A 35 1.55 -9.03 0.60
C CYS A 35 1.50 -9.65 -0.81
N SER A 36 0.32 -10.09 -1.26
CA SER A 36 0.13 -10.71 -2.58
C SER A 36 0.04 -9.72 -3.75
N LEU A 37 -0.07 -8.42 -3.48
CA LEU A 37 -0.24 -7.40 -4.53
C LEU A 37 0.94 -7.43 -5.53
N PRO A 38 0.65 -7.51 -6.85
CA PRO A 38 1.66 -7.66 -7.88
C PRO A 38 2.34 -6.33 -8.21
N LEU A 39 3.15 -5.80 -7.30
CA LEU A 39 3.83 -4.50 -7.48
C LEU A 39 5.17 -4.59 -8.21
N ALA A 40 5.62 -5.80 -8.58
CA ALA A 40 6.95 -6.01 -9.16
C ALA A 40 7.15 -5.33 -10.53
N TYR A 41 6.07 -5.02 -11.24
CA TYR A 41 6.11 -4.30 -12.51
C TYR A 41 5.83 -2.79 -12.37
N ALA A 42 5.37 -2.33 -11.19
CA ALA A 42 4.93 -0.97 -10.99
C ALA A 42 6.14 -0.03 -10.86
N ILE A 43 6.13 1.05 -11.64
CA ILE A 43 7.17 2.09 -11.63
C ILE A 43 6.61 3.27 -10.86
N PHE A 44 7.21 3.58 -9.70
CA PHE A 44 6.74 4.65 -8.82
C PHE A 44 7.52 5.97 -9.00
N ASP A 45 8.50 6.04 -9.91
CA ASP A 45 9.39 7.22 -10.04
C ASP A 45 8.63 8.52 -10.32
N ALA A 46 7.56 8.47 -11.13
CA ALA A 46 6.71 9.64 -11.40
C ALA A 46 5.84 10.04 -10.20
N GLU A 47 5.57 9.07 -9.32
CA GLU A 47 4.69 9.19 -8.16
C GLU A 47 5.44 9.51 -6.86
N ASP A 48 6.77 9.36 -6.86
CA ASP A 48 7.66 9.75 -5.77
C ASP A 48 8.03 11.23 -5.90
N ARG A 49 7.32 12.07 -5.15
CA ARG A 49 7.51 13.52 -5.12
C ARG A 49 8.63 13.96 -4.19
N TYR A 50 9.20 13.04 -3.41
CA TYR A 50 10.22 13.37 -2.42
C TYR A 50 11.62 13.28 -3.03
N THR A 51 12.40 14.35 -2.90
CA THR A 51 13.74 14.44 -3.49
C THR A 51 14.87 14.19 -2.48
N GLY A 52 14.53 13.99 -1.20
CA GLY A 52 15.49 13.66 -0.15
C GLY A 52 15.82 12.17 -0.09
N PRO A 53 16.81 11.77 0.73
CA PRO A 53 17.11 10.37 0.98
C PRO A 53 15.90 9.67 1.61
N THR A 54 15.57 8.48 1.12
CA THR A 54 14.45 7.68 1.59
C THR A 54 14.96 6.35 2.15
N ARG A 55 14.30 5.87 3.20
CA ARG A 55 14.63 4.58 3.84
C ARG A 55 13.74 3.44 3.34
N TYR A 56 12.53 3.77 2.89
CA TYR A 56 11.49 2.81 2.56
C TYR A 56 11.19 2.87 1.07
N GLU A 57 11.09 1.70 0.45
CA GLU A 57 10.67 1.55 -0.93
C GLU A 57 9.23 2.03 -1.13
N MET A 58 8.95 2.64 -2.29
CA MET A 58 7.60 3.12 -2.63
C MET A 58 6.57 1.99 -2.64
N SER A 59 6.96 0.80 -3.13
CA SER A 59 6.08 -0.37 -3.18
C SER A 59 5.71 -0.88 -1.77
N THR A 60 6.64 -0.83 -0.82
CA THR A 60 6.39 -1.18 0.58
C THR A 60 5.42 -0.18 1.22
N LEU A 61 5.66 1.12 1.03
CA LEU A 61 4.75 2.16 1.52
C LEU A 61 3.36 2.04 0.90
N PHE A 62 3.27 1.73 -0.40
CA PHE A 62 2.00 1.55 -1.10
C PHE A 62 1.16 0.43 -0.46
N ARG A 63 1.76 -0.75 -0.20
CA ARG A 63 1.07 -1.86 0.50
C ARG A 63 0.55 -1.44 1.87
N VAL A 64 1.35 -0.67 2.60
CA VAL A 64 0.99 -0.17 3.93
C VAL A 64 -0.19 0.80 3.91
N PHE A 65 -0.26 1.69 2.92
CA PHE A 65 -1.41 2.57 2.79
C PHE A 65 -2.65 1.83 2.28
N VAL A 66 -2.51 0.82 1.42
CA VAL A 66 -3.64 -0.07 1.07
C VAL A 66 -4.15 -0.81 2.30
N LEU A 67 -3.25 -1.32 3.17
CA LEU A 67 -3.63 -1.94 4.44
C LEU A 67 -4.43 -0.97 5.32
N LYS A 68 -3.98 0.28 5.45
CA LYS A 68 -4.66 1.33 6.22
C LYS A 68 -6.08 1.57 5.69
N GLU A 69 -6.24 1.72 4.38
CA GLU A 69 -7.54 1.97 3.75
C GLU A 69 -8.49 0.76 3.89
N LEU A 70 -8.01 -0.47 3.72
CA LEU A 70 -8.82 -1.68 3.89
C LEU A 70 -9.32 -1.87 5.33
N HIS A 71 -8.55 -1.42 6.32
CA HIS A 71 -8.99 -1.40 7.72
C HIS A 71 -9.84 -0.18 8.07
N GLY A 72 -10.01 0.79 7.16
CA GLY A 72 -10.77 2.02 7.40
C GLY A 72 -10.14 2.93 8.45
N TRP A 73 -8.81 2.89 8.61
CA TRP A 73 -8.13 3.73 9.59
C TRP A 73 -7.95 5.16 9.09
N GLU A 74 -8.45 6.11 9.88
CA GLU A 74 -8.31 7.53 9.58
C GLU A 74 -6.87 8.02 9.76
N TYR A 75 -6.20 7.59 10.84
CA TYR A 75 -4.90 8.14 11.27
C TYR A 75 -3.76 7.12 11.18
N GLU A 76 -2.54 7.62 10.92
CA GLU A 76 -1.33 6.79 10.86
C GLU A 76 -0.98 6.13 12.20
N THR A 77 -1.43 6.67 13.33
CA THR A 77 -1.17 6.07 14.65
C THR A 77 -1.71 4.64 14.73
N ALA A 78 -2.94 4.40 14.24
CA ALA A 78 -3.52 3.06 14.24
C ALA A 78 -2.70 2.09 13.37
N LEU A 79 -2.13 2.58 12.26
CA LEU A 79 -1.27 1.82 11.38
C LEU A 79 0.08 1.48 12.04
N VAL A 80 0.70 2.44 12.75
CA VAL A 80 1.94 2.19 13.52
C VAL A 80 1.70 1.12 14.58
N ASP A 81 0.68 1.31 15.42
CA ASP A 81 0.33 0.35 16.47
C ASP A 81 0.08 -1.05 15.90
N TYR A 82 -0.55 -1.12 14.71
CA TYR A 82 -0.83 -2.38 14.04
C TYR A 82 0.44 -3.12 13.61
N LEU A 83 1.40 -2.39 13.03
CA LEU A 83 2.68 -2.91 12.56
C LEU A 83 3.59 -3.32 13.72
N GLU A 84 3.61 -2.54 14.80
CA GLU A 84 4.36 -2.86 16.03
C GLU A 84 3.96 -4.19 16.64
N ASN A 85 2.67 -4.52 16.58
CA ASN A 85 2.15 -5.78 17.10
C ASN A 85 2.27 -6.95 16.10
N ARG A 86 2.80 -6.74 14.89
CA ARG A 86 2.86 -7.76 13.81
C ARG A 86 4.23 -7.81 13.13
N PRO A 87 5.27 -8.28 13.83
CA PRO A 87 6.63 -8.34 13.27
C PRO A 87 6.73 -9.21 12.01
N VAL A 88 5.94 -10.30 11.92
CA VAL A 88 5.91 -11.17 10.74
C VAL A 88 5.38 -10.43 9.50
N LEU A 89 4.36 -9.60 9.68
CA LEU A 89 3.83 -8.76 8.59
C LEU A 89 4.89 -7.74 8.14
N CYS A 90 5.59 -7.12 9.10
CA CYS A 90 6.65 -6.16 8.79
C CYS A 90 7.77 -6.79 7.93
N GLU A 91 8.19 -8.01 8.27
CA GLU A 91 9.17 -8.76 7.47
C GLU A 91 8.64 -9.04 6.06
N GLN A 92 7.39 -9.50 5.94
CA GLN A 92 6.75 -9.77 4.64
C GLN A 92 6.57 -8.52 3.77
N LEU A 93 6.39 -7.34 4.39
CA LEU A 93 6.32 -6.05 3.70
C LEU A 93 7.70 -5.49 3.34
N GLY A 94 8.79 -6.10 3.84
CA GLY A 94 10.16 -5.68 3.59
C GLY A 94 10.65 -4.56 4.52
N PHE A 95 10.07 -4.40 5.70
CA PHE A 95 10.55 -3.43 6.68
C PHE A 95 11.75 -3.98 7.47
N GLU A 96 12.90 -3.30 7.33
CA GLU A 96 14.04 -3.48 8.25
C GLU A 96 13.79 -2.82 9.61
N THR A 97 12.94 -1.80 9.65
CA THR A 97 12.51 -1.10 10.86
C THR A 97 11.12 -0.54 10.63
N ILE A 98 10.30 -0.52 11.67
CA ILE A 98 8.92 -0.02 11.60
C ILE A 98 8.95 1.50 11.40
N PRO A 99 8.23 2.05 10.41
CA PRO A 99 8.14 3.49 10.23
C PRO A 99 7.36 4.13 11.39
N ASP A 100 7.87 5.25 11.90
CA ASP A 100 7.11 6.07 12.86
C ASP A 100 5.97 6.85 12.18
N GLN A 101 5.08 7.40 13.00
CA GLN A 101 3.92 8.16 12.53
C GLN A 101 4.33 9.33 11.62
N SER A 102 5.36 10.08 11.98
CA SER A 102 5.85 11.22 11.20
C SER A 102 6.37 10.81 9.82
N THR A 103 6.91 9.61 9.71
CA THR A 103 7.42 9.05 8.46
C THR A 103 6.29 8.59 7.57
N LEU A 104 5.27 7.93 8.13
CA LEU A 104 4.06 7.58 7.38
C LEU A 104 3.33 8.85 6.92
N TRP A 105 3.16 9.83 7.81
CA TRP A 105 2.50 11.08 7.47
C TRP A 105 3.18 11.80 6.31
N ARG A 106 4.52 11.94 6.35
CA ARG A 106 5.29 12.53 5.24
C ARG A 106 5.21 11.69 3.96
N SER A 107 5.22 10.36 4.09
CA SER A 107 5.09 9.47 2.94
C SER A 107 3.76 9.68 2.22
N TRP A 108 2.66 9.79 2.96
CA TRP A 108 1.35 10.04 2.38
C TRP A 108 1.21 11.47 1.84
N HIS A 109 1.55 12.48 2.64
CA HIS A 109 1.20 13.87 2.34
C HIS A 109 2.22 14.60 1.47
N GLU A 110 3.50 14.22 1.54
CA GLU A 110 4.60 14.92 0.85
C GLU A 110 5.25 14.08 -0.26
N ARG A 111 5.34 12.76 -0.06
CA ARG A 111 6.02 11.87 -1.01
C ARG A 111 5.09 11.33 -2.08
N PHE A 112 3.90 10.84 -1.72
CA PHE A 112 2.98 10.29 -2.70
C PHE A 112 2.36 11.42 -3.53
N SER A 113 2.29 11.22 -4.85
CA SER A 113 1.48 12.06 -5.72
C SER A 113 -0.01 12.01 -5.32
N ALA A 114 -0.79 12.97 -5.82
CA ALA A 114 -2.24 12.93 -5.64
C ALA A 114 -2.84 11.67 -6.29
N ASP A 115 -2.42 11.36 -7.51
CA ASP A 115 -2.93 10.23 -8.28
C ASP A 115 -2.63 8.89 -7.57
N LEU A 116 -1.42 8.75 -6.98
CA LEU A 116 -1.05 7.53 -6.26
C LEU A 116 -1.92 7.32 -5.01
N ARG A 117 -2.25 8.41 -4.30
CA ARG A 117 -3.19 8.36 -3.16
C ARG A 117 -4.59 7.95 -3.60
N GLU A 118 -5.10 8.55 -4.67
CA GLU A 118 -6.40 8.19 -5.25
C GLU A 118 -6.44 6.70 -5.64
N THR A 119 -5.33 6.15 -6.13
CA THR A 119 -5.20 4.73 -6.48
C THR A 119 -5.29 3.83 -5.26
N VAL A 120 -4.65 4.22 -4.15
CA VAL A 120 -4.74 3.50 -2.88
C VAL A 120 -6.18 3.51 -2.34
N GLU A 121 -6.83 4.68 -2.34
CA GLU A 121 -8.20 4.86 -1.85
C GLU A 121 -9.21 4.08 -2.71
N THR A 122 -9.18 4.26 -4.03
CA THR A 122 -10.13 3.65 -4.96
C THR A 122 -9.96 2.13 -5.09
N GLY A 123 -8.72 1.65 -5.04
CA GLY A 123 -8.42 0.21 -5.07
C GLY A 123 -8.96 -0.53 -3.86
N SER A 124 -9.11 0.17 -2.73
CA SER A 124 -9.54 -0.41 -1.45
C SER A 124 -11.05 -0.31 -1.20
N LEU A 125 -11.72 0.72 -1.74
CA LEU A 125 -13.15 1.00 -1.52
C LEU A 125 -14.15 -0.04 -2.07
N ASN A 126 -13.70 -1.02 -2.86
CA ASN A 126 -14.56 -2.07 -3.45
C ASN A 126 -14.06 -3.50 -3.16
N ALA A 127 -13.14 -3.65 -2.20
CA ALA A 127 -12.63 -4.94 -1.74
C ALA A 127 -13.64 -5.67 -0.86
#